data_AF-A0A5B9MFX2-F1
#
_entry.id   AF-A0A5B9MFX2-F1
#
_cell.length_a   1.000
_cell.length_b   1.000
_cell.length_c   1.000
_cell.angle_alpha   90.00
_cell.angle_beta   90.00
_cell.angle_gamma   90.00
#
_symmetry.space_group_name_H-M   'P 1'
#
loop_
_entity.id
_entity.type
_entity.pdbx_description
1 polymer ?
#
loop_
_entity_poly.entity_id
_entity_poly.type
_entity_poly.pdbx_seq_one_letter_code
_entity_poly.pdbx_strand_id
1 'polypeptide(L)'
;MKENETISPPTSLGRILLAVGPGLIVAGSIVGSGELIATTKTGAEAGFSLLWLIVIGCVIKVFAQIEFGRYALISGKTTLVALDEVPGPRIKGRGNWLVWYWLIMWLASISQLGGIVGGVGQALSISAPLTQQGVAYNQAADAEQLARFDAFRQAHHRGETESDVSTSNTWGTYDATYRSADPGQHLQPHDTAIWAIIISLLTSVILVVGRYSLIQSFSTALVASFTLLVVVNVYWLQSEAEFAFSAKEFLSGLMFSFPEKTAEISPIRTALATFGIIGVGAAELITYPYWCLEKGYGKFTGANDGSPQWKQRAAGWMRVMHFDAWGAMLIYTFATVAFYLLGASVLHRIGLNPEKGDMVRTLAVMFQPVFSEWAATVFLFGALAVLYSTFFVANASHARTFSDALRVIGVIAHDEQTRDRWIRILSGVFPILCVVIFIAFPAPAQLVLISGIAQGVMLPMLAAAALFFRYKRSVEGLEPGKTWDVFLWLSAVAMLVTGVWTVVAVLS
;
A
#
# COMPACT_ATOMS: atom_id res chain seq x y z
N MET A 1 -15.82 -28.12 1.19
CA MET A 1 -16.01 -28.23 2.65
C MET A 1 -17.46 -27.91 2.97
N LYS A 2 -18.14 -28.76 3.76
CA LYS A 2 -19.56 -28.57 4.14
C LYS A 2 -19.77 -27.23 4.88
N GLU A 3 -20.98 -26.69 4.80
CA GLU A 3 -21.29 -25.30 5.20
C GLU A 3 -21.26 -25.01 6.72
N ASN A 4 -21.16 -26.01 7.60
CA ASN A 4 -21.39 -25.83 9.06
C ASN A 4 -20.32 -26.44 9.99
N GLU A 5 -19.09 -26.66 9.53
CA GLU A 5 -18.05 -27.25 10.38
C GLU A 5 -17.38 -26.18 11.25
N THR A 6 -17.84 -26.03 12.50
CA THR A 6 -17.12 -25.25 13.51
C THR A 6 -15.77 -25.91 13.80
N ILE A 7 -14.70 -25.13 13.84
CA ILE A 7 -13.34 -25.63 14.09
C ILE A 7 -12.84 -25.02 15.40
N SER A 8 -12.31 -25.86 16.29
CA SER A 8 -11.69 -25.39 17.52
C SER A 8 -10.43 -24.56 17.22
N PRO A 9 -10.28 -23.37 17.83
CA PRO A 9 -9.14 -22.51 17.58
C PRO A 9 -7.84 -23.16 18.08
N PRO A 10 -6.71 -22.95 17.38
CA PRO A 10 -5.41 -23.45 17.83
C PRO A 10 -4.98 -22.75 19.14
N THR A 11 -4.41 -23.53 20.06
CA THR A 11 -3.97 -23.03 21.37
C THR A 11 -2.47 -22.82 21.47
N SER A 12 -1.67 -23.56 20.69
CA SER A 12 -0.22 -23.43 20.67
C SER A 12 0.25 -22.35 19.69
N LEU A 13 1.30 -21.61 20.05
CA LEU A 13 1.84 -20.51 19.23
C LEU A 13 2.18 -20.94 17.80
N GLY A 14 2.85 -22.09 17.63
CA GLY A 14 3.19 -22.59 16.30
C GLY A 14 1.96 -22.87 15.41
N ARG A 15 0.88 -23.40 15.98
CA ARG A 15 -0.37 -23.62 15.23
C ARG A 15 -1.13 -22.33 14.96
N ILE A 16 -1.04 -21.35 15.86
CA ILE A 16 -1.59 -20.01 15.62
C ILE A 16 -0.88 -19.36 14.43
N LEU A 17 0.45 -19.40 14.38
CA LEU A 17 1.23 -18.84 13.27
C LEU A 17 0.90 -19.52 11.93
N LEU A 18 0.60 -20.81 11.91
CA LEU A 18 0.15 -21.51 10.71
C LEU A 18 -1.29 -21.14 10.28
N ALA A 19 -2.10 -20.61 11.19
CA ALA A 19 -3.48 -20.19 10.92
C ALA A 19 -3.60 -18.73 10.45
N VAL A 20 -2.54 -17.93 10.60
CA VAL A 20 -2.39 -16.56 10.09
C VAL A 20 -2.43 -16.55 8.55
N GLY A 21 -2.89 -15.45 7.97
CA GLY A 21 -3.01 -15.30 6.52
C GLY A 21 -3.60 -13.96 6.09
N PRO A 22 -4.80 -13.58 6.55
CA PRO A 22 -5.43 -12.30 6.22
C PRO A 22 -4.52 -11.09 6.40
N GLY A 23 -3.79 -11.04 7.50
CA GLY A 23 -2.85 -9.98 7.82
C GLY A 23 -1.68 -9.93 6.85
N LEU A 24 -1.17 -11.07 6.39
CA LEU A 24 -0.09 -11.12 5.39
C LEU A 24 -0.55 -10.64 4.01
N ILE A 25 -1.81 -10.90 3.64
CA ILE A 25 -2.41 -10.36 2.42
C ILE A 25 -2.48 -8.84 2.51
N VAL A 26 -2.95 -8.30 3.63
CA VAL A 26 -3.00 -6.84 3.86
C VAL A 26 -1.60 -6.22 3.94
N ALA A 27 -0.65 -6.88 4.61
CA ALA A 27 0.74 -6.44 4.61
C ALA A 27 1.29 -6.34 3.18
N GLY A 28 0.82 -7.20 2.26
CA GLY A 28 1.22 -7.15 0.85
C GLY A 28 0.49 -6.17 -0.04
N SER A 29 -0.62 -5.60 0.41
CA SER A 29 -1.22 -4.43 -0.23
C SER A 29 -0.65 -3.12 0.33
N ILE A 30 -0.21 -3.14 1.60
CA ILE A 30 0.52 -2.05 2.24
C ILE A 30 1.92 -2.01 1.60
N VAL A 31 2.82 -2.92 2.00
CA VAL A 31 4.23 -3.02 1.53
C VAL A 31 4.24 -3.18 0.02
N GLY A 32 4.31 -2.04 -0.63
CA GLY A 32 3.70 -1.87 -1.94
C GLY A 32 4.22 -0.65 -2.69
N SER A 33 3.38 -0.19 -3.60
CA SER A 33 3.60 1.11 -4.26
C SER A 33 3.64 2.28 -3.27
N GLY A 34 2.91 2.20 -2.16
CA GLY A 34 2.85 3.24 -1.13
C GLY A 34 4.21 3.47 -0.48
N GLU A 35 4.83 2.42 0.05
CA GLU A 35 6.14 2.54 0.70
C GLU A 35 7.25 2.75 -0.30
N LEU A 36 7.19 2.07 -1.45
CA LEU A 36 8.21 2.21 -2.47
C LEU A 36 8.28 3.64 -3.02
N ILE A 37 7.15 4.34 -3.15
CA ILE A 37 7.08 5.68 -3.76
C ILE A 37 6.88 6.79 -2.73
N ALA A 38 5.80 6.74 -1.93
CA ALA A 38 5.42 7.86 -1.08
C ALA A 38 6.27 7.94 0.20
N THR A 39 6.61 6.79 0.79
CA THR A 39 7.46 6.76 1.99
C THR A 39 8.90 7.13 1.68
N THR A 40 9.44 6.65 0.56
CA THR A 40 10.79 7.04 0.07
C THR A 40 10.84 8.51 -0.32
N LYS A 41 9.80 9.02 -0.99
CA LYS A 41 9.63 10.45 -1.26
C LYS A 41 9.61 11.26 0.03
N THR A 42 8.84 10.83 1.03
CA THR A 42 8.82 11.50 2.33
C THR A 42 10.22 11.51 2.95
N GLY A 43 10.95 10.39 2.91
CA GLY A 43 12.33 10.34 3.38
C GLY A 43 13.24 11.31 2.61
N ALA A 44 13.09 11.38 1.29
CA ALA A 44 13.83 12.30 0.41
C ALA A 44 13.56 13.78 0.73
N GLU A 45 12.33 14.14 1.10
CA GLU A 45 11.95 15.52 1.43
C GLU A 45 12.27 15.87 2.90
N ALA A 46 11.93 14.98 3.83
CA ALA A 46 11.94 15.28 5.25
C ALA A 46 13.22 14.80 5.99
N GLY A 47 14.14 14.14 5.29
CA GLY A 47 15.30 13.50 5.90
C GLY A 47 14.86 12.55 7.01
N PHE A 48 15.46 12.64 8.20
CA PHE A 48 15.10 11.77 9.33
C PHE A 48 13.92 12.27 10.18
N SER A 49 13.48 13.53 10.00
CA SER A 49 12.61 14.25 10.94
C SER A 49 11.22 13.63 11.19
N LEU A 50 10.66 12.90 10.21
CA LEU A 50 9.31 12.33 10.30
C LEU A 50 9.30 10.84 10.68
N LEU A 51 10.44 10.23 11.02
CA LEU A 51 10.51 8.81 11.36
C LEU A 51 9.58 8.43 12.55
N TRP A 52 9.45 9.30 13.56
CA TRP A 52 8.50 9.11 14.67
C TRP A 52 7.06 8.98 14.19
N LEU A 53 6.69 9.78 13.19
CA LEU A 53 5.33 9.82 12.65
C LEU A 53 5.03 8.57 11.83
N ILE A 54 6.02 8.04 11.11
CA ILE A 54 5.94 6.75 10.41
C ILE A 54 5.57 5.64 11.40
N VAL A 55 6.34 5.52 12.49
CA VAL A 55 6.15 4.47 13.49
C VAL A 55 4.79 4.60 14.17
N ILE A 56 4.42 5.81 14.60
CA ILE A 56 3.13 6.06 15.25
C ILE A 56 1.98 5.78 14.28
N GLY A 57 2.06 6.23 13.03
CA GLY A 57 1.03 6.04 12.01
C GLY A 57 0.75 4.58 11.71
N CYS A 58 1.80 3.76 11.61
CA CYS A 58 1.67 2.33 11.41
C CYS A 58 1.05 1.61 12.62
N VAL A 59 1.49 1.95 13.84
CA VAL A 59 1.03 1.28 15.07
C VAL A 59 -0.39 1.69 15.44
N ILE A 60 -0.74 2.97 15.35
CA ILE A 60 -2.00 3.46 15.95
C ILE A 60 -3.23 3.00 15.18
N LYS A 61 -3.15 2.81 13.86
CA LYS A 61 -4.30 2.42 13.02
C LYS A 61 -4.70 0.94 13.19
N VAL A 62 -3.80 0.09 13.69
CA VAL A 62 -4.07 -1.34 13.90
C VAL A 62 -5.21 -1.59 14.91
N PHE A 63 -5.42 -0.67 15.87
CA PHE A 63 -6.51 -0.78 16.83
C PHE A 63 -7.87 -0.69 16.14
N ALA A 64 -8.03 0.24 15.19
CA ALA A 64 -9.23 0.30 14.36
C ALA A 64 -9.36 -0.96 13.50
N GLN A 65 -8.27 -1.41 12.87
CA GLN A 65 -8.26 -2.64 12.05
C GLN A 65 -8.76 -3.86 12.83
N ILE A 66 -8.29 -4.02 14.07
CA ILE A 66 -8.69 -5.12 14.94
C ILE A 66 -10.16 -5.01 15.34
N GLU A 67 -10.72 -3.82 15.57
CA GLU A 67 -12.16 -3.68 15.83
C GLU A 67 -13.02 -4.09 14.62
N PHE A 68 -12.63 -3.71 13.41
CA PHE A 68 -13.29 -4.17 12.19
C PHE A 68 -13.22 -5.70 12.06
N GLY A 69 -12.06 -6.30 12.28
CA GLY A 69 -11.88 -7.76 12.25
C GLY A 69 -12.70 -8.48 13.33
N ARG A 70 -12.71 -7.96 14.56
CA ARG A 70 -13.50 -8.49 15.67
C ARG A 70 -14.98 -8.49 15.33
N TYR A 71 -15.49 -7.38 14.79
CA TYR A 71 -16.90 -7.28 14.42
C TYR A 71 -17.28 -8.26 13.32
N ALA A 72 -16.45 -8.41 12.29
CA ALA A 72 -16.70 -9.39 11.23
C ALA A 72 -16.64 -10.84 11.75
N LEU A 73 -15.71 -11.15 12.65
CA LEU A 73 -15.60 -12.49 13.25
C LEU A 73 -16.86 -12.87 14.03
N ILE A 74 -17.40 -11.96 14.85
CA ILE A 74 -18.60 -12.24 15.67
C ILE A 74 -19.90 -12.20 14.88
N SER A 75 -20.00 -11.33 13.88
CA SER A 75 -21.25 -11.12 13.13
C SER A 75 -21.34 -11.93 11.85
N GLY A 76 -20.20 -12.39 11.30
CA GLY A 76 -20.10 -12.98 9.97
C GLY A 76 -20.34 -11.99 8.82
N LYS A 77 -20.52 -10.69 9.11
CA LYS A 77 -20.82 -9.66 8.12
C LYS A 77 -19.55 -9.10 7.52
N THR A 78 -19.58 -8.88 6.21
CA THR A 78 -18.52 -8.16 5.51
C THR A 78 -18.54 -6.68 5.88
N THR A 79 -17.42 -5.98 5.64
CA THR A 79 -17.28 -4.60 6.11
C THR A 79 -18.32 -3.66 5.53
N LEU A 80 -18.67 -3.77 4.24
CA LEU A 80 -19.68 -2.86 3.67
C LEU A 80 -21.08 -3.10 4.23
N VAL A 81 -21.44 -4.36 4.51
CA VAL A 81 -22.69 -4.70 5.21
C VAL A 81 -22.66 -4.17 6.64
N ALA A 82 -21.52 -4.29 7.32
CA ALA A 82 -21.32 -3.75 8.66
C ALA A 82 -21.41 -2.22 8.71
N LEU A 83 -20.82 -1.53 7.73
CA LEU A 83 -20.84 -0.07 7.63
C LEU A 83 -22.26 0.46 7.39
N ASP A 84 -23.13 -0.29 6.69
CA ASP A 84 -24.53 0.10 6.47
C ASP A 84 -25.35 0.20 7.77
N GLU A 85 -24.90 -0.45 8.84
CA GLU A 85 -25.54 -0.39 10.16
C GLU A 85 -25.22 0.90 10.93
N VAL A 86 -24.17 1.61 10.54
CA VAL A 86 -23.75 2.84 11.22
C VAL A 86 -24.84 3.91 11.05
N PRO A 87 -25.19 4.65 12.12
CA PRO A 87 -26.18 5.72 12.05
C PRO A 87 -25.81 6.82 11.04
N GLY A 88 -26.83 7.45 10.46
CA GLY A 88 -26.66 8.60 9.57
C GLY A 88 -27.57 8.57 8.35
N PRO A 89 -27.38 9.53 7.42
CA PRO A 89 -28.18 9.65 6.21
C PRO A 89 -28.14 8.36 5.38
N ARG A 90 -29.28 7.99 4.80
CA ARG A 90 -29.39 6.77 3.99
C ARG A 90 -30.38 6.94 2.85
N ILE A 91 -30.13 6.22 1.77
CA ILE A 91 -31.06 6.10 0.65
C ILE A 91 -31.83 4.80 0.85
N LYS A 92 -33.16 4.88 0.96
CA LYS A 92 -34.00 3.71 1.27
C LYS A 92 -33.76 2.59 0.24
N GLY A 93 -33.34 1.42 0.72
CA GLY A 93 -33.03 0.25 -0.09
C GLY A 93 -31.73 0.34 -0.89
N ARG A 94 -30.89 1.37 -0.67
CA ARG A 94 -29.64 1.60 -1.42
C ARG A 94 -28.43 1.95 -0.54
N GLY A 95 -28.46 1.52 0.71
CA GLY A 95 -27.37 1.74 1.67
C GLY A 95 -27.27 3.17 2.25
N ASN A 96 -26.34 3.32 3.19
CA ASN A 96 -26.06 4.58 3.90
C ASN A 96 -24.96 5.44 3.26
N TRP A 97 -24.76 6.64 3.81
CA TRP A 97 -23.77 7.62 3.37
C TRP A 97 -22.32 7.11 3.33
N LEU A 98 -21.94 6.17 4.22
CA LEU A 98 -20.60 5.58 4.24
C LEU A 98 -20.34 4.73 3.00
N VAL A 99 -21.34 3.93 2.60
CA VAL A 99 -21.23 3.07 1.41
C VAL A 99 -21.17 3.92 0.13
N TRP A 100 -21.89 5.03 0.08
CA TRP A 100 -21.83 5.98 -1.04
C TRP A 100 -20.49 6.71 -1.10
N TYR A 101 -19.96 7.17 0.03
CA TYR A 101 -18.62 7.76 0.06
C TYR A 101 -17.55 6.73 -0.30
N TRP A 102 -17.68 5.49 0.19
CA TRP A 102 -16.81 4.39 -0.20
C TRP A 102 -16.78 4.17 -1.71
N LEU A 103 -17.92 4.30 -2.42
CA LEU A 103 -17.93 4.22 -3.88
C LEU A 103 -17.11 5.33 -4.55
N ILE A 104 -17.17 6.55 -4.02
CA ILE A 104 -16.34 7.67 -4.51
C ILE A 104 -14.86 7.36 -4.30
N MET A 105 -14.51 6.90 -3.09
CA MET A 105 -13.15 6.47 -2.77
C MET A 105 -12.70 5.29 -3.66
N TRP A 106 -13.59 4.34 -3.95
CA TRP A 106 -13.31 3.20 -4.81
C TRP A 106 -12.94 3.64 -6.23
N LEU A 107 -13.63 4.64 -6.80
CA LEU A 107 -13.30 5.20 -8.12
C LEU A 107 -11.92 5.85 -8.15
N ALA A 108 -11.53 6.53 -7.08
CA ALA A 108 -10.19 7.09 -6.94
C ALA A 108 -9.14 5.97 -6.80
N SER A 109 -9.44 4.94 -5.98
CA SER A 109 -8.55 3.81 -5.71
C SER A 109 -8.31 2.92 -6.91
N ILE A 110 -9.32 2.62 -7.73
CA ILE A 110 -9.14 1.86 -8.97
C ILE A 110 -8.28 2.64 -9.98
N SER A 111 -8.35 3.98 -9.94
CA SER A 111 -7.51 4.84 -10.77
C SER A 111 -6.04 4.79 -10.33
N GLN A 112 -5.77 4.78 -9.02
CA GLN A 112 -4.43 4.53 -8.49
C GLN A 112 -3.85 3.20 -8.99
N LEU A 113 -4.66 2.14 -9.09
CA LEU A 113 -4.19 0.86 -9.65
C LEU A 113 -3.76 0.96 -11.11
N GLY A 114 -4.31 1.91 -11.88
CA GLY A 114 -3.79 2.28 -13.20
C GLY A 114 -2.36 2.81 -13.14
N GLY A 115 -2.05 3.68 -12.17
CA GLY A 115 -0.67 4.11 -11.91
C GLY A 115 0.26 2.96 -11.53
N ILE A 116 -0.19 2.04 -10.68
CA ILE A 116 0.61 0.89 -10.23
C ILE A 116 0.92 -0.05 -11.40
N VAL A 117 -0.06 -0.40 -12.24
CA VAL A 117 0.19 -1.27 -13.39
C VAL A 117 1.12 -0.62 -14.42
N GLY A 118 1.06 0.70 -14.57
CA GLY A 118 2.06 1.47 -15.32
C GLY A 118 3.48 1.28 -14.75
N GLY A 119 3.64 1.36 -13.43
CA GLY A 119 4.91 1.10 -12.75
C GLY A 119 5.41 -0.35 -12.90
N VAL A 120 4.51 -1.34 -12.86
CA VAL A 120 4.85 -2.74 -13.16
C VAL A 120 5.31 -2.87 -14.62
N GLY A 121 4.58 -2.25 -15.55
CA GLY A 121 4.93 -2.19 -16.96
C GLY A 121 6.29 -1.53 -17.19
N GLN A 122 6.63 -0.49 -16.42
CA GLN A 122 7.92 0.20 -16.50
C GLN A 122 9.06 -0.69 -16.00
N ALA A 123 8.88 -1.34 -14.85
CA ALA A 123 9.86 -2.28 -14.32
C ALA A 123 10.15 -3.42 -15.32
N LEU A 124 9.10 -3.94 -15.96
CA LEU A 124 9.24 -4.95 -17.02
C LEU A 124 9.86 -4.40 -18.30
N SER A 125 9.54 -3.18 -18.74
CA SER A 125 10.17 -2.60 -19.93
C SER A 125 11.66 -2.31 -19.72
N ILE A 126 12.08 -2.02 -18.48
CA ILE A 126 13.50 -1.87 -18.15
C ILE A 126 14.18 -3.26 -18.13
N SER A 127 13.54 -4.26 -17.52
CA SER A 127 14.12 -5.59 -17.33
C SER A 127 14.11 -6.46 -18.60
N ALA A 128 13.08 -6.31 -19.43
CA ALA A 128 12.80 -7.11 -20.61
C ALA A 128 12.18 -6.21 -21.70
N PRO A 129 12.95 -5.28 -22.29
CA PRO A 129 12.48 -4.46 -23.40
C PRO A 129 12.05 -5.33 -24.59
N LEU A 130 10.93 -4.99 -25.21
CA LEU A 130 10.33 -5.71 -26.34
C LEU A 130 10.68 -5.06 -27.68
N THR A 131 10.94 -3.75 -27.69
CA THR A 131 11.25 -2.98 -28.91
C THR A 131 12.68 -2.47 -28.92
N GLN A 132 13.22 -2.22 -30.11
CA GLN A 132 14.54 -1.58 -30.26
C GLN A 132 14.56 -0.16 -29.68
N GLN A 133 13.42 0.56 -29.76
CA GLN A 133 13.28 1.87 -29.13
C GLN A 133 13.36 1.75 -27.60
N GLY A 134 12.73 0.75 -26.99
CA GLY A 134 12.82 0.47 -25.56
C GLY A 134 14.25 0.17 -25.10
N VAL A 135 14.98 -0.66 -25.86
CA VAL A 135 16.41 -0.93 -25.58
C VAL A 135 17.23 0.36 -25.62
N ALA A 136 17.08 1.16 -26.68
CA ALA A 136 17.82 2.41 -26.84
C ALA A 136 17.46 3.44 -25.75
N TYR A 137 16.19 3.54 -25.37
CA TYR A 137 15.73 4.41 -24.29
C TYR A 137 16.37 4.01 -22.96
N ASN A 138 16.35 2.71 -22.64
CA ASN A 138 16.94 2.21 -21.40
C ASN A 138 18.43 2.51 -21.31
N GLN A 139 19.18 2.31 -22.39
CA GLN A 139 20.62 2.62 -22.45
C GLN A 139 20.91 4.11 -22.18
N ALA A 140 20.16 5.01 -22.83
CA ALA A 140 20.34 6.45 -22.66
C ALA A 140 20.00 6.92 -21.24
N ALA A 141 18.88 6.44 -20.71
CA ALA A 141 18.43 6.80 -19.37
C ALA A 141 19.29 6.17 -18.25
N ASP A 142 19.80 4.95 -18.41
CA ASP A 142 20.73 4.34 -17.43
C ASP A 142 22.06 5.10 -17.39
N ALA A 143 22.57 5.51 -18.55
CA ALA A 143 23.78 6.32 -18.65
C ALA A 143 23.61 7.69 -17.96
N GLU A 144 22.45 8.33 -18.10
CA GLU A 144 22.15 9.60 -17.42
C GLU A 144 22.18 9.44 -15.89
N GLN A 145 21.52 8.39 -15.37
CA GLN A 145 21.45 8.16 -13.93
C GLN A 145 22.83 7.87 -13.33
N LEU A 146 23.63 7.04 -14.01
CA LEU A 146 24.99 6.75 -13.57
C LEU A 146 25.85 8.02 -13.54
N ALA A 147 25.76 8.86 -14.57
CA ALA A 147 26.48 10.13 -14.63
C ALA A 147 26.10 11.08 -13.47
N ARG A 148 24.82 11.15 -13.10
CA ARG A 148 24.35 11.94 -11.95
C ARG A 148 24.87 11.40 -10.62
N PHE A 149 24.90 10.09 -10.45
CA PHE A 149 25.41 9.46 -9.23
C PHE A 149 26.92 9.64 -9.07
N ASP A 150 27.68 9.47 -10.15
CA ASP A 150 29.13 9.70 -10.14
C ASP A 150 29.48 11.17 -9.88
N ALA A 151 28.71 12.09 -10.46
CA ALA A 151 28.82 13.51 -10.19
C ALA A 151 28.66 13.84 -8.70
N PHE A 152 27.65 13.27 -8.04
CA PHE A 152 27.43 13.44 -6.61
C PHE A 152 28.65 12.96 -5.79
N ARG A 153 29.15 11.73 -6.05
CA ARG A 153 30.35 11.22 -5.37
C ARG A 153 31.56 12.13 -5.56
N GLN A 154 31.79 12.61 -6.78
CA GLN A 154 32.94 13.47 -7.08
C GLN A 154 32.84 14.85 -6.42
N ALA A 155 31.64 15.43 -6.33
CA ALA A 155 31.41 16.68 -5.62
C ALA A 155 31.64 16.50 -4.11
N HIS A 156 31.15 15.39 -3.55
CA HIS A 156 31.35 15.06 -2.13
C HIS A 156 32.82 14.87 -1.77
N HIS A 157 33.59 14.13 -2.58
CA HIS A 157 35.04 13.97 -2.37
C HIS A 157 35.83 15.29 -2.50
N ARG A 158 35.34 16.26 -3.28
CA ARG A 158 36.01 17.55 -3.50
C ARG A 158 35.56 18.66 -2.53
N GLY A 159 34.49 18.44 -1.76
CA GLY A 159 33.92 19.47 -0.87
C GLY A 159 33.27 20.64 -1.62
N GLU A 160 32.87 20.44 -2.89
CA GLU A 160 32.25 21.44 -3.76
C GLU A 160 30.72 21.39 -3.66
N THR A 161 30.03 22.51 -3.96
CA THR A 161 28.56 22.58 -3.99
C THR A 161 28.01 22.28 -5.39
N GLU A 162 26.76 21.77 -5.45
CA GLU A 162 26.04 21.20 -6.60
C GLU A 162 26.08 21.95 -7.95
N SER A 163 26.47 23.22 -7.99
CA SER A 163 26.17 24.13 -9.10
C SER A 163 27.01 23.96 -10.38
N ASP A 164 28.03 23.10 -10.41
CA ASP A 164 29.01 23.03 -11.53
C ASP A 164 29.03 21.69 -12.30
N VAL A 165 28.10 20.76 -12.05
CA VAL A 165 28.14 19.45 -12.71
C VAL A 165 27.45 19.47 -14.08
N SER A 166 28.25 19.54 -15.15
CA SER A 166 27.83 19.26 -16.53
C SER A 166 27.63 17.75 -16.75
N THR A 167 26.38 17.28 -16.83
CA THR A 167 26.07 15.92 -17.29
C THR A 167 26.38 15.77 -18.78
N SER A 168 27.05 14.70 -19.18
CA SER A 168 27.27 14.38 -20.60
C SER A 168 25.92 14.22 -21.33
N ASN A 169 25.85 14.60 -22.61
CA ASN A 169 24.64 14.40 -23.42
C ASN A 169 24.45 12.92 -23.76
N THR A 170 23.89 12.14 -22.82
CA THR A 170 23.63 10.70 -22.94
C THR A 170 22.49 10.39 -23.90
N TRP A 171 21.65 11.37 -24.21
CA TRP A 171 20.45 11.23 -25.04
C TRP A 171 20.68 11.53 -26.53
N GLY A 172 21.82 12.09 -26.91
CA GLY A 172 22.06 12.56 -28.29
C GLY A 172 21.85 11.50 -29.38
N THR A 173 22.30 10.26 -29.17
CA THR A 173 22.09 9.15 -30.11
C THR A 173 20.63 8.72 -30.18
N TYR A 174 19.94 8.74 -29.04
CA TYR A 174 18.53 8.39 -28.94
C TYR A 174 17.67 9.41 -29.69
N ASP A 175 17.81 10.69 -29.34
CA ASP A 175 17.02 11.79 -29.91
C ASP A 175 17.31 12.00 -31.40
N ALA A 176 18.51 11.61 -31.88
CA ALA A 176 18.81 11.61 -33.31
C ALA A 176 17.96 10.59 -34.10
N THR A 177 17.65 9.44 -33.47
CA THR A 177 16.92 8.33 -34.08
C THR A 177 15.41 8.43 -33.83
N TYR A 178 15.01 8.81 -32.61
CA TYR A 178 13.64 8.84 -32.12
C TYR A 178 13.28 10.26 -31.69
N ARG A 179 12.93 11.11 -32.67
CA ARG A 179 12.62 12.53 -32.41
C ARG A 179 11.24 12.70 -31.80
N SER A 180 11.19 13.39 -30.67
CA SER A 180 9.95 13.93 -30.10
C SER A 180 9.49 15.18 -30.87
N ALA A 181 8.17 15.41 -30.89
CA ALA A 181 7.58 16.65 -31.40
C ALA A 181 7.73 17.82 -30.42
N ASP A 182 7.84 17.52 -29.12
CA ASP A 182 7.95 18.52 -28.06
C ASP A 182 9.43 18.77 -27.70
N PRO A 183 9.94 20.01 -27.85
CA PRO A 183 11.32 20.34 -27.49
C PRO A 183 11.61 20.04 -26.01
N GLY A 184 12.70 19.30 -25.76
CA GLY A 184 13.15 18.96 -24.40
C GLY A 184 12.48 17.74 -23.77
N GLN A 185 11.68 16.97 -24.53
CA GLN A 185 11.16 15.67 -24.08
C GLN A 185 11.68 14.54 -24.98
N HIS A 186 11.98 13.40 -24.37
CA HIS A 186 12.35 12.18 -25.10
C HIS A 186 11.08 11.42 -25.52
N LEU A 187 11.06 10.92 -26.76
CA LEU A 187 9.93 10.15 -27.27
C LEU A 187 9.78 8.86 -26.45
N GLN A 188 8.64 8.66 -25.79
CA GLN A 188 8.47 7.51 -24.89
C GLN A 188 8.23 6.21 -25.67
N PRO A 189 8.89 5.10 -25.31
CA PRO A 189 8.63 3.79 -25.92
C PRO A 189 7.27 3.23 -25.49
N HIS A 190 6.65 2.42 -26.34
CA HIS A 190 5.34 1.81 -26.05
C HIS A 190 5.45 0.56 -25.16
N ASP A 191 6.67 0.08 -24.89
CA ASP A 191 6.98 -1.15 -24.13
C ASP A 191 6.28 -1.19 -22.77
N THR A 192 6.27 -0.07 -22.04
CA THR A 192 5.60 0.03 -20.74
C THR A 192 4.10 -0.28 -20.85
N ALA A 193 3.43 0.27 -21.87
CA ALA A 193 2.01 0.01 -22.12
C ALA A 193 1.75 -1.43 -22.55
N ILE A 194 2.62 -1.98 -23.42
CA ILE A 194 2.51 -3.38 -23.86
C ILE A 194 2.64 -4.33 -22.66
N TRP A 195 3.63 -4.12 -21.80
CA TRP A 195 3.80 -4.92 -20.58
C TRP A 195 2.64 -4.76 -19.60
N ALA A 196 2.13 -3.54 -19.40
CA ALA A 196 0.97 -3.30 -18.56
C ALA A 196 -0.28 -4.08 -19.04
N ILE A 197 -0.51 -4.11 -20.37
CA ILE A 197 -1.57 -4.91 -21.00
C ILE A 197 -1.37 -6.40 -20.73
N ILE A 198 -0.16 -6.94 -21.00
CA ILE A 198 0.16 -8.36 -20.81
C ILE A 198 -0.07 -8.76 -19.35
N ILE A 199 0.48 -8.00 -18.39
CA ILE A 199 0.35 -8.29 -16.97
C ILE A 199 -1.10 -8.23 -16.50
N SER A 200 -1.90 -7.31 -17.02
CA SER A 200 -3.31 -7.22 -16.63
C SER A 200 -4.14 -8.35 -17.18
N LEU A 201 -3.89 -8.78 -18.43
CA LEU A 201 -4.53 -9.97 -18.99
C LEU A 201 -4.18 -11.22 -18.17
N LEU A 202 -2.90 -11.39 -17.82
CA LEU A 202 -2.47 -12.49 -16.96
C LEU A 202 -3.12 -12.41 -15.58
N THR A 203 -3.15 -11.22 -14.97
CA THR A 203 -3.78 -10.98 -13.66
C THR A 203 -5.27 -11.32 -13.71
N SER A 204 -6.00 -10.86 -14.74
CA SER A 204 -7.41 -11.18 -14.94
C SER A 204 -7.66 -12.68 -14.99
N VAL A 205 -6.86 -13.42 -15.78
CA VAL A 205 -6.97 -14.89 -15.85
C VAL A 205 -6.70 -15.54 -14.50
N ILE A 206 -5.62 -15.13 -13.82
CA ILE A 206 -5.23 -15.69 -12.53
C ILE A 206 -6.29 -15.40 -11.46
N LEU A 207 -6.88 -14.20 -11.41
CA LEU A 207 -7.90 -13.84 -10.42
C LEU A 207 -9.26 -14.46 -10.69
N VAL A 208 -9.61 -14.73 -11.96
CA VAL A 208 -10.84 -15.45 -12.33
C VAL A 208 -10.79 -16.91 -11.91
N VAL A 209 -9.62 -17.55 -12.03
CA VAL A 209 -9.40 -18.96 -11.68
C VAL A 209 -8.96 -19.13 -10.22
N GLY A 210 -8.32 -18.11 -9.66
CA GLY A 210 -7.58 -18.14 -8.42
C GLY A 210 -8.46 -18.38 -7.20
N ARG A 211 -7.95 -19.21 -6.29
CA ARG A 211 -8.55 -19.45 -4.96
C ARG A 211 -7.83 -18.60 -3.92
N TYR A 212 -8.48 -18.38 -2.77
CA TYR A 212 -7.89 -17.67 -1.63
C TYR A 212 -6.46 -18.14 -1.29
N SER A 213 -6.20 -19.45 -1.30
CA SER A 213 -4.86 -19.99 -1.00
C SER A 213 -3.77 -19.57 -1.99
N LEU A 214 -4.11 -19.42 -3.27
CA LEU A 214 -3.18 -18.92 -4.28
C LEU A 214 -2.84 -17.46 -3.97
N ILE A 215 -3.86 -16.64 -3.68
CA ILE A 215 -3.68 -15.23 -3.36
C ILE A 215 -2.79 -15.09 -2.13
N GLN A 216 -3.12 -15.80 -1.05
CA GLN A 216 -2.37 -15.75 0.20
C GLN A 216 -0.91 -16.17 0.00
N SER A 217 -0.65 -17.35 -0.56
CA SER A 217 0.73 -17.86 -0.68
C SER A 217 1.57 -17.02 -1.63
N PHE A 218 0.98 -16.57 -2.74
CA PHE A 218 1.66 -15.76 -3.72
C PHE A 218 2.02 -14.37 -3.16
N SER A 219 1.06 -13.66 -2.56
CA SER A 219 1.33 -12.35 -1.96
C SER A 219 2.33 -12.45 -0.80
N THR A 220 2.19 -13.47 0.05
CA THR A 220 3.10 -13.69 1.18
C THR A 220 4.53 -13.88 0.71
N ALA A 221 4.75 -14.69 -0.34
CA ALA A 221 6.08 -14.94 -0.87
C ALA A 221 6.74 -13.68 -1.42
N LEU A 222 6.00 -12.87 -2.20
CA LEU A 222 6.52 -11.62 -2.77
C LEU A 222 6.85 -10.57 -1.70
N VAL A 223 5.99 -10.43 -0.70
CA VAL A 223 6.18 -9.47 0.38
C VAL A 223 7.34 -9.87 1.27
N ALA A 224 7.43 -11.16 1.61
CA ALA A 224 8.53 -11.67 2.43
C ALA A 224 9.88 -11.52 1.71
N SER A 225 9.95 -11.88 0.41
CA SER A 225 11.19 -11.78 -0.36
C SER A 225 11.64 -10.32 -0.51
N PHE A 226 10.70 -9.42 -0.81
CA PHE A 226 11.04 -8.01 -1.01
C PHE A 226 11.35 -7.30 0.31
N THR A 227 10.58 -7.55 1.37
CA THR A 227 10.88 -7.00 2.71
C THR A 227 12.27 -7.43 3.15
N LEU A 228 12.63 -8.70 2.95
CA LEU A 228 13.98 -9.19 3.25
C LEU A 228 15.05 -8.45 2.44
N LEU A 229 14.83 -8.28 1.13
CA LEU A 229 15.74 -7.58 0.23
C LEU A 229 16.00 -6.13 0.68
N VAL A 230 14.95 -5.40 1.06
CA VAL A 230 15.05 -4.00 1.51
C VAL A 230 15.78 -3.91 2.85
N VAL A 231 15.52 -4.85 3.75
CA VAL A 231 16.16 -4.90 5.07
C VAL A 231 17.65 -5.23 4.94
N VAL A 232 17.99 -6.18 4.08
CA VAL A 232 19.38 -6.50 3.74
C VAL A 232 20.07 -5.28 3.12
N ASN A 233 19.38 -4.55 2.23
CA ASN A 233 19.90 -3.31 1.65
C ASN A 233 20.23 -2.28 2.74
N VAL A 234 19.29 -1.96 3.64
CA VAL A 234 19.51 -1.01 4.73
C VAL A 234 20.64 -1.45 5.67
N TYR A 235 20.73 -2.76 5.96
CA TYR A 235 21.79 -3.31 6.79
C TYR A 235 23.17 -3.15 6.14
N TRP A 236 23.31 -3.51 4.87
CA TRP A 236 24.58 -3.37 4.14
C TRP A 236 24.94 -1.92 3.81
N LEU A 237 23.94 -1.05 3.67
CA LEU A 237 24.14 0.39 3.48
C LEU A 237 24.95 1.01 4.62
N GLN A 238 24.91 0.45 5.83
CA GLN A 238 25.71 0.93 6.96
C GLN A 238 27.22 0.75 6.76
N SER A 239 27.64 -0.08 5.80
CA SER A 239 29.05 -0.23 5.41
C SER A 239 29.52 0.88 4.47
N GLU A 240 28.60 1.64 3.87
CA GLU A 240 28.91 2.72 2.92
C GLU A 240 29.00 4.06 3.67
N ALA A 241 30.22 4.55 3.92
CA ALA A 241 30.45 5.70 4.80
C ALA A 241 29.67 6.97 4.40
N GLU A 242 29.42 7.18 3.10
CA GLU A 242 28.69 8.34 2.57
C GLU A 242 27.18 8.27 2.82
N PHE A 243 26.62 7.06 2.95
CA PHE A 243 25.18 6.80 3.03
C PHE A 243 24.76 6.14 4.35
N ALA A 244 25.70 5.69 5.16
CA ALA A 244 25.45 5.20 6.51
C ALA A 244 24.80 6.31 7.35
N PHE A 245 23.82 5.93 8.16
CA PHE A 245 23.18 6.84 9.10
C PHE A 245 23.63 6.50 10.52
N SER A 246 23.99 7.53 11.26
CA SER A 246 24.41 7.40 12.65
C SER A 246 23.23 7.02 13.55
N ALA A 247 23.54 6.41 14.69
CA ALA A 247 22.55 6.20 15.75
C ALA A 247 21.91 7.54 16.20
N LYS A 248 22.66 8.64 16.11
CA LYS A 248 22.16 9.98 16.44
C LYS A 248 21.09 10.45 15.44
N GLU A 249 21.32 10.30 14.13
CA GLU A 249 20.32 10.62 13.10
C GLU A 249 19.06 9.77 13.29
N PHE A 250 19.23 8.46 13.49
CA PHE A 250 18.11 7.55 13.72
C PHE A 250 17.29 7.94 14.96
N LEU A 251 17.94 8.14 16.11
CA LEU A 251 17.27 8.53 17.35
C LEU A 251 16.64 9.92 17.26
N SER A 252 17.29 10.85 16.54
CA SER A 252 16.72 12.20 16.32
C SER A 252 15.42 12.13 15.51
N GLY A 253 15.33 11.21 14.55
CA GLY A 253 14.10 10.99 13.79
C GLY A 253 12.96 10.40 14.61
N LEU A 254 13.27 9.67 15.69
CA LEU A 254 12.27 9.17 16.63
C LEU A 254 11.78 10.23 17.63
N MET A 255 12.44 11.39 17.71
CA MET A 255 11.97 12.51 18.50
C MET A 255 10.97 13.34 17.70
N PHE A 256 9.97 13.90 18.40
CA PHE A 256 9.00 14.82 17.81
C PHE A 256 9.72 16.03 17.20
N SER A 257 9.82 16.02 15.89
CA SER A 257 10.41 17.08 15.09
C SER A 257 9.68 17.20 13.76
N PHE A 258 9.90 18.32 13.08
CA PHE A 258 9.36 18.60 11.76
C PHE A 258 10.53 18.99 10.85
N PRO A 259 10.43 18.74 9.53
CA PRO A 259 11.46 19.15 8.60
C PRO A 259 11.59 20.68 8.58
N GLU A 260 12.74 21.18 8.15
CA GLU A 260 12.94 22.62 7.98
C GLU A 260 12.01 23.16 6.90
N LYS A 261 11.46 24.34 7.13
CA LYS A 261 10.59 25.00 6.16
C LYS A 261 11.45 25.56 5.02
N THR A 262 11.23 25.05 3.81
CA THR A 262 11.84 25.59 2.59
C THR A 262 10.77 26.20 1.68
N ALA A 263 11.17 26.75 0.53
CA ALA A 263 10.21 27.27 -0.46
C ALA A 263 9.29 26.17 -1.01
N GLU A 264 9.77 24.92 -1.05
CA GLU A 264 9.07 23.76 -1.61
C GLU A 264 8.42 22.88 -0.52
N ILE A 265 9.01 22.83 0.68
CA ILE A 265 8.58 21.94 1.77
C ILE A 265 7.83 22.72 2.84
N SER A 266 6.56 22.35 3.03
CA SER A 266 5.73 22.82 4.14
C SER A 266 5.68 21.75 5.24
N PRO A 267 6.30 21.95 6.42
CA PRO A 267 6.53 20.86 7.37
C PRO A 267 5.26 20.15 7.87
N ILE A 268 4.20 20.92 8.14
CA ILE A 268 2.90 20.39 8.58
C ILE A 268 2.18 19.66 7.43
N ARG A 269 2.29 20.17 6.19
CA ARG A 269 1.69 19.54 5.00
C ARG A 269 2.36 18.19 4.73
N THR A 270 3.69 18.15 4.74
CA THR A 270 4.46 16.92 4.55
C THR A 270 4.10 15.92 5.63
N ALA A 271 4.17 16.28 6.92
CA ALA A 271 3.81 15.38 8.02
C ALA A 271 2.40 14.79 7.88
N LEU A 272 1.39 15.60 7.58
CA LEU A 272 0.01 15.12 7.48
C LEU A 272 -0.24 14.30 6.21
N ALA A 273 0.39 14.65 5.08
CA ALA A 273 0.38 13.84 3.87
C ALA A 273 1.03 12.47 4.10
N THR A 274 2.19 12.44 4.76
CA THR A 274 2.90 11.24 5.19
C THR A 274 2.01 10.34 6.04
N PHE A 275 1.39 10.87 7.10
CA PHE A 275 0.52 10.06 7.95
C PHE A 275 -0.71 9.52 7.20
N GLY A 276 -1.28 10.30 6.27
CA GLY A 276 -2.45 9.91 5.49
C GLY A 276 -2.20 8.71 4.58
N ILE A 277 -0.99 8.61 4.02
CA ILE A 277 -0.63 7.58 3.03
C ILE A 277 0.01 6.34 3.68
N ILE A 278 0.59 6.48 4.89
CA ILE A 278 1.44 5.43 5.47
C ILE A 278 0.69 4.48 6.42
N GLY A 279 1.11 3.22 6.38
CA GLY A 279 0.56 2.14 7.19
C GLY A 279 -0.79 1.66 6.66
N VAL A 280 -1.70 1.34 7.57
CA VAL A 280 -3.03 0.85 7.18
C VAL A 280 -3.88 2.00 6.66
N GLY A 281 -4.19 1.98 5.36
CA GLY A 281 -5.10 2.92 4.72
C GLY A 281 -6.57 2.58 4.91
N ALA A 282 -7.45 3.40 4.35
CA ALA A 282 -8.90 3.17 4.42
C ALA A 282 -9.29 1.91 3.63
N ALA A 283 -8.64 1.64 2.50
CA ALA A 283 -8.87 0.44 1.71
C ALA A 283 -8.52 -0.84 2.50
N GLU A 284 -7.39 -0.83 3.22
CA GLU A 284 -6.92 -1.96 4.03
C GLU A 284 -7.83 -2.23 5.23
N LEU A 285 -8.29 -1.18 5.93
CA LEU A 285 -9.26 -1.31 7.01
C LEU A 285 -10.56 -1.99 6.55
N ILE A 286 -11.01 -1.64 5.34
CA ILE A 286 -12.24 -2.20 4.78
C ILE A 286 -12.05 -3.63 4.30
N THR A 287 -10.90 -3.95 3.74
CA THR A 287 -10.63 -5.24 3.09
C THR A 287 -10.14 -6.31 4.06
N TYR A 288 -9.47 -5.93 5.15
CA TYR A 288 -8.98 -6.88 6.16
C TYR A 288 -10.06 -7.86 6.65
N PRO A 289 -11.27 -7.41 7.05
CA PRO A 289 -12.32 -8.34 7.49
C PRO A 289 -12.80 -9.31 6.42
N TYR A 290 -12.77 -8.93 5.13
CA TYR A 290 -13.11 -9.84 4.03
C TYR A 290 -12.16 -11.03 4.01
N TRP A 291 -10.86 -10.76 4.15
CA TRP A 291 -9.85 -11.82 4.19
C TRP A 291 -10.00 -12.70 5.42
N CYS A 292 -10.34 -12.14 6.59
CA CYS A 292 -10.66 -12.93 7.79
C CYS A 292 -11.84 -13.88 7.56
N LEU A 293 -12.90 -13.41 6.90
CA LEU A 293 -14.09 -14.20 6.59
C LEU A 293 -13.79 -15.30 5.56
N GLU A 294 -13.02 -14.99 4.50
CA GLU A 294 -12.64 -15.98 3.48
C GLU A 294 -11.67 -17.04 4.00
N LYS A 295 -10.73 -16.65 4.87
CA LYS A 295 -9.89 -17.63 5.59
C LYS A 295 -10.74 -18.57 6.44
N GLY A 296 -11.89 -18.08 6.90
CA GLY A 296 -12.89 -18.84 7.63
C GLY A 296 -13.00 -18.47 9.11
N TYR A 297 -12.35 -17.42 9.62
CA TYR A 297 -12.33 -17.11 11.06
C TYR A 297 -13.75 -17.00 11.66
N GLY A 298 -14.67 -16.32 10.96
CA GLY A 298 -16.08 -16.26 11.34
C GLY A 298 -16.79 -17.61 11.19
N LYS A 299 -16.60 -18.30 10.06
CA LYS A 299 -17.22 -19.61 9.79
C LYS A 299 -16.81 -20.69 10.80
N PHE A 300 -15.54 -20.72 11.18
CA PHE A 300 -14.98 -21.67 12.15
C PHE A 300 -15.50 -21.42 13.56
N THR A 301 -15.83 -20.18 13.90
CA THR A 301 -16.46 -19.82 15.16
C THR A 301 -17.90 -20.36 15.24
N GLY A 302 -18.62 -20.31 14.12
CA GLY A 302 -20.02 -20.72 13.99
C GLY A 302 -21.01 -19.60 14.31
N ALA A 303 -22.29 -19.85 14.04
CA ALA A 303 -23.37 -18.91 14.35
C ALA A 303 -23.42 -18.61 15.86
N ASN A 304 -23.63 -17.34 16.22
CA ASN A 304 -23.74 -16.91 17.60
C ASN A 304 -25.06 -17.40 18.20
N ASP A 305 -24.99 -18.47 18.98
CA ASP A 305 -26.10 -19.08 19.72
C ASP A 305 -26.17 -18.61 21.18
N GLY A 306 -25.30 -17.68 21.59
CA GLY A 306 -25.19 -17.18 22.96
C GLY A 306 -24.54 -18.16 23.94
N SER A 307 -24.15 -19.36 23.50
CA SER A 307 -23.60 -20.39 24.37
C SER A 307 -22.21 -20.02 24.92
N PRO A 308 -21.84 -20.47 26.13
CA PRO A 308 -20.47 -20.35 26.64
C PRO A 308 -19.42 -20.97 25.70
N GLN A 309 -19.79 -22.06 25.01
CA GLN A 309 -18.92 -22.75 24.05
C GLN A 309 -18.65 -21.89 22.82
N TRP A 310 -19.67 -21.20 22.30
CA TRP A 310 -19.48 -20.23 21.21
C TRP A 310 -18.56 -19.09 21.66
N LYS A 311 -18.80 -18.52 22.85
CA LYS A 311 -17.93 -17.45 23.38
C LYS A 311 -16.47 -17.88 23.50
N GLN A 312 -16.22 -19.11 23.98
CA GLN A 312 -14.87 -19.67 24.08
C GLN A 312 -14.21 -19.84 22.70
N ARG A 313 -14.95 -20.34 21.69
CA ARG A 313 -14.43 -20.46 20.31
C ARG A 313 -14.15 -19.09 19.70
N ALA A 314 -15.08 -18.14 19.85
CA ALA A 314 -14.95 -16.78 19.36
C ALA A 314 -13.71 -16.10 19.97
N ALA A 315 -13.51 -16.21 21.29
CA ALA A 315 -12.32 -15.69 21.96
C ALA A 315 -11.02 -16.30 21.43
N GLY A 316 -11.00 -17.61 21.17
CA GLY A 316 -9.81 -18.27 20.61
C GLY A 316 -9.51 -17.88 19.16
N TRP A 317 -10.53 -17.75 18.30
CA TRP A 317 -10.32 -17.25 16.93
C TRP A 317 -9.99 -15.76 16.90
N MET A 318 -10.54 -14.96 17.82
CA MET A 318 -10.09 -13.58 18.03
C MET A 318 -8.60 -13.55 18.37
N ARG A 319 -8.11 -14.45 19.23
CA ARG A 319 -6.67 -14.53 19.53
C ARG A 319 -5.84 -14.78 18.26
N VAL A 320 -6.26 -15.71 17.40
CA VAL A 320 -5.58 -15.94 16.10
C VAL A 320 -5.56 -14.66 15.26
N MET A 321 -6.71 -13.98 15.16
CA MET A 321 -6.84 -12.72 14.44
C MET A 321 -5.95 -11.60 15.01
N HIS A 322 -5.75 -11.54 16.34
CA HIS A 322 -4.82 -10.58 16.93
C HIS A 322 -3.38 -10.88 16.51
N PHE A 323 -2.94 -12.14 16.56
CA PHE A 323 -1.60 -12.51 16.08
C PHE A 323 -1.43 -12.20 14.59
N ASP A 324 -2.48 -12.41 13.80
CA ASP A 324 -2.52 -12.09 12.39
C ASP A 324 -2.37 -10.58 12.11
N ALA A 325 -3.17 -9.73 12.77
CA ALA A 325 -3.11 -8.27 12.61
C ALA A 325 -1.80 -7.66 13.16
N TRP A 326 -1.37 -8.06 14.36
CA TRP A 326 -0.13 -7.55 14.96
C TRP A 326 1.11 -8.04 14.21
N GLY A 327 1.12 -9.29 13.75
CA GLY A 327 2.20 -9.83 12.93
C GLY A 327 2.33 -9.08 11.61
N ALA A 328 1.20 -8.82 10.93
CA ALA A 328 1.16 -7.98 9.75
C ALA A 328 1.69 -6.57 10.03
N MET A 329 1.27 -5.97 11.15
CA MET A 329 1.74 -4.64 11.58
C MET A 329 3.25 -4.57 11.71
N LEU A 330 3.87 -5.54 12.36
CA LEU A 330 5.32 -5.57 12.48
C LEU A 330 6.01 -5.65 11.11
N ILE A 331 5.50 -6.49 10.21
CA ILE A 331 6.06 -6.67 8.86
C ILE A 331 5.99 -5.36 8.07
N TYR A 332 4.80 -4.76 7.95
CA TYR A 332 4.65 -3.54 7.15
C TYR A 332 5.34 -2.34 7.80
N THR A 333 5.36 -2.24 9.13
CA THR A 333 6.04 -1.14 9.84
C THR A 333 7.54 -1.20 9.58
N PHE A 334 8.13 -2.40 9.67
CA PHE A 334 9.56 -2.56 9.46
C PHE A 334 9.96 -2.27 8.01
N ALA A 335 9.19 -2.76 7.04
CA ALA A 335 9.37 -2.42 5.63
C ALA A 335 9.26 -0.90 5.40
N THR A 336 8.24 -0.26 5.97
CA THR A 336 8.01 1.20 5.86
C THR A 336 9.19 1.99 6.42
N VAL A 337 9.65 1.63 7.62
CA VAL A 337 10.83 2.28 8.24
C VAL A 337 12.06 2.08 7.36
N ALA A 338 12.28 0.89 6.81
CA ALA A 338 13.42 0.63 5.94
C ALA A 338 13.38 1.50 4.67
N PHE A 339 12.22 1.62 4.01
CA PHE A 339 12.05 2.51 2.86
C PHE A 339 12.24 3.98 3.20
N TYR A 340 11.70 4.42 4.33
CA TYR A 340 11.87 5.78 4.82
C TYR A 340 13.35 6.09 5.02
N LEU A 341 14.08 5.18 5.66
CA LEU A 341 15.52 5.32 5.91
C LEU A 341 16.32 5.34 4.60
N LEU A 342 15.98 4.53 3.60
CA LEU A 342 16.61 4.60 2.28
C LEU A 342 16.36 5.95 1.60
N GLY A 343 15.14 6.47 1.67
CA GLY A 343 14.82 7.81 1.17
C GLY A 343 15.63 8.90 1.90
N ALA A 344 15.68 8.84 3.23
CA ALA A 344 16.36 9.83 4.07
C ALA A 344 17.89 9.78 3.99
N SER A 345 18.47 8.60 3.81
CA SER A 345 19.93 8.41 3.80
C SER A 345 20.54 8.48 2.41
N VAL A 346 19.79 8.11 1.37
CA VAL A 346 20.29 8.11 -0.01
C VAL A 346 19.69 9.28 -0.79
N LEU A 347 18.38 9.28 -1.00
CA LEU A 347 17.73 10.26 -1.89
C LEU A 347 17.82 11.70 -1.37
N HIS A 348 17.57 11.91 -0.07
CA HIS A 348 17.69 13.22 0.56
C HIS A 348 19.11 13.79 0.46
N ARG A 349 20.13 12.93 0.64
CA ARG A 349 21.54 13.36 0.58
C ARG A 349 21.96 13.71 -0.85
N ILE A 350 21.43 13.01 -1.86
CA ILE A 350 21.70 13.27 -3.29
C ILE A 350 20.81 14.40 -3.85
N GLY A 351 19.85 14.92 -3.09
CA GLY A 351 18.91 15.93 -3.58
C GLY A 351 17.92 15.41 -4.64
N LEU A 352 17.72 14.09 -4.71
CA LEU A 352 16.81 13.47 -5.68
C LEU A 352 15.41 13.31 -5.08
N ASN A 353 14.47 14.12 -5.55
CA ASN A 353 13.05 13.90 -5.28
C ASN A 353 12.45 13.00 -6.40
N PRO A 354 11.87 11.83 -6.06
CA PRO A 354 11.20 10.99 -7.06
C PRO A 354 9.94 11.69 -7.59
N GLU A 355 10.09 12.38 -8.72
CA GLU A 355 9.00 12.97 -9.50
C GLU A 355 9.16 12.66 -10.99
N LYS A 356 8.01 12.51 -11.69
CA LYS A 356 7.88 12.31 -13.16
C LYS A 356 8.11 10.87 -13.67
N GLY A 357 8.08 10.73 -15.00
CA GLY A 357 7.88 9.46 -15.75
C GLY A 357 8.90 8.34 -15.54
N ASP A 358 10.06 8.61 -14.94
CA ASP A 358 11.12 7.62 -14.64
C ASP A 358 11.23 7.25 -13.15
N MET A 359 10.13 7.37 -12.42
CA MET A 359 10.04 7.10 -10.97
C MET A 359 10.68 5.76 -10.54
N VAL A 360 10.41 4.66 -11.23
CA VAL A 360 11.01 3.35 -10.92
C VAL A 360 12.54 3.44 -11.01
N ARG A 361 13.08 4.13 -12.01
CA ARG A 361 14.52 4.29 -12.19
C ARG A 361 15.15 5.17 -11.10
N THR A 362 14.50 6.27 -10.72
CA THR A 362 14.97 7.13 -9.62
C THR A 362 15.04 6.37 -8.30
N LEU A 363 14.06 5.50 -8.04
CA LEU A 363 14.04 4.69 -6.83
C LEU A 363 15.12 3.59 -6.82
N ALA A 364 15.57 3.13 -7.98
CA ALA A 364 16.68 2.18 -8.09
C ALA A 364 18.00 2.74 -7.52
N VAL A 365 18.17 4.07 -7.53
CA VAL A 365 19.35 4.76 -6.97
C VAL A 365 19.57 4.42 -5.49
N MET A 366 18.50 4.13 -4.73
CA MET A 366 18.60 3.72 -3.32
C MET A 366 19.37 2.41 -3.09
N PHE A 367 19.54 1.62 -4.15
CA PHE A 367 20.23 0.33 -4.11
C PHE A 367 21.65 0.42 -4.67
N GLN A 368 21.98 1.51 -5.37
CA GLN A 368 23.28 1.73 -6.01
C GLN A 368 24.46 1.65 -5.02
N PRO A 369 24.39 2.23 -3.80
CA PRO A 369 25.54 2.18 -2.88
C PRO A 369 25.93 0.76 -2.49
N VAL A 370 24.96 -0.13 -2.29
CA VAL A 370 25.18 -1.48 -1.78
C VAL A 370 25.44 -2.49 -2.90
N PHE A 371 24.66 -2.41 -3.97
CA PHE A 371 24.66 -3.41 -5.04
C PHE A 371 25.45 -2.99 -6.27
N SER A 372 25.91 -1.73 -6.34
CA SER A 372 26.69 -1.20 -7.45
C SER A 372 26.04 -1.53 -8.80
N GLU A 373 26.74 -2.19 -9.72
CA GLU A 373 26.24 -2.61 -11.04
C GLU A 373 24.99 -3.52 -10.98
N TRP A 374 24.78 -4.24 -9.87
CA TRP A 374 23.62 -5.12 -9.69
C TRP A 374 22.38 -4.38 -9.16
N ALA A 375 22.51 -3.12 -8.77
CA ALA A 375 21.44 -2.37 -8.13
C ALA A 375 20.18 -2.29 -8.98
N ALA A 376 20.32 -1.98 -10.27
CA ALA A 376 19.19 -1.94 -11.20
C ALA A 376 18.46 -3.29 -11.23
N THR A 377 19.18 -4.41 -11.40
CA THR A 377 18.58 -5.75 -11.47
C THR A 377 17.90 -6.16 -10.17
N VAL A 378 18.56 -5.95 -9.02
CA VAL A 378 18.03 -6.26 -7.69
C VAL A 378 16.79 -5.42 -7.39
N PHE A 379 16.87 -4.12 -7.70
CA PHE A 379 15.75 -3.21 -7.53
C PHE A 379 14.59 -3.58 -8.45
N LEU A 380 14.82 -3.88 -9.73
CA LEU A 380 13.76 -4.20 -10.68
C LEU A 380 13.03 -5.49 -10.30
N PHE A 381 13.76 -6.51 -9.83
CA PHE A 381 13.14 -7.70 -9.25
C PHE A 381 12.23 -7.34 -8.07
N GLY A 382 12.74 -6.50 -7.16
CA GLY A 382 11.98 -6.06 -5.99
C GLY A 382 10.78 -5.18 -6.33
N ALA A 383 10.95 -4.22 -7.23
CA ALA A 383 9.91 -3.34 -7.74
C ALA A 383 8.82 -4.14 -8.45
N LEU A 384 9.19 -5.13 -9.27
CA LEU A 384 8.23 -6.07 -9.85
C LEU A 384 7.47 -6.81 -8.74
N ALA A 385 8.18 -7.41 -7.78
CA ALA A 385 7.57 -8.19 -6.71
C ALA A 385 6.55 -7.37 -5.92
N VAL A 386 6.90 -6.12 -5.56
CA VAL A 386 6.09 -5.29 -4.67
C VAL A 386 4.96 -4.54 -5.39
N LEU A 387 5.22 -4.02 -6.60
CA LEU A 387 4.19 -3.33 -7.38
C LEU A 387 3.17 -4.34 -7.89
N TYR A 388 3.62 -5.52 -8.35
CA TYR A 388 2.74 -6.57 -8.79
C TYR A 388 1.94 -7.18 -7.64
N SER A 389 2.53 -7.42 -6.46
CA SER A 389 1.79 -7.92 -5.30
C SER A 389 0.66 -6.97 -4.92
N THR A 390 0.94 -5.67 -4.90
CA THR A 390 -0.06 -4.64 -4.61
C THR A 390 -1.18 -4.66 -5.65
N PHE A 391 -0.82 -4.61 -6.94
CA PHE A 391 -1.79 -4.64 -8.04
C PHE A 391 -2.69 -5.88 -7.98
N PHE A 392 -2.09 -7.04 -7.73
CA PHE A 392 -2.76 -8.32 -7.66
C PHE A 392 -3.74 -8.41 -6.48
N VAL A 393 -3.27 -8.11 -5.26
CA VAL A 393 -4.08 -8.16 -4.03
C VAL A 393 -5.16 -7.08 -4.04
N ALA A 394 -4.86 -5.88 -4.51
CA ALA A 394 -5.83 -4.79 -4.56
C ALA A 394 -6.96 -5.10 -5.54
N ASN A 395 -6.69 -5.59 -6.75
CA ASN A 395 -7.75 -6.03 -7.68
C ASN A 395 -8.63 -7.13 -7.08
N ALA A 396 -8.02 -8.12 -6.41
CA ALA A 396 -8.75 -9.16 -5.72
C ALA A 396 -9.66 -8.59 -4.59
N SER A 397 -9.16 -7.60 -3.86
CA SER A 397 -9.89 -6.91 -2.78
C SER A 397 -11.03 -6.04 -3.32
N HIS A 398 -10.79 -5.31 -4.42
CA HIS A 398 -11.78 -4.47 -5.08
C HIS A 398 -12.93 -5.32 -5.64
N ALA A 399 -12.66 -6.48 -6.25
CA ALA A 399 -13.71 -7.38 -6.74
C ALA A 399 -14.68 -7.82 -5.62
N ARG A 400 -14.15 -8.14 -4.43
CA ARG A 400 -14.92 -8.56 -3.25
C ARG A 400 -15.74 -7.43 -2.67
N THR A 401 -15.08 -6.31 -2.38
CA THR A 401 -15.72 -5.14 -1.78
C THR A 401 -16.77 -4.56 -2.72
N PHE A 402 -16.47 -4.41 -4.01
CA PHE A 402 -17.44 -3.90 -4.97
C PHE A 402 -18.64 -4.84 -5.19
N SER A 403 -18.42 -6.16 -5.21
CA SER A 403 -19.54 -7.11 -5.27
C SER A 403 -20.49 -6.95 -4.07
N ASP A 404 -19.96 -6.72 -2.87
CA ASP A 404 -20.81 -6.48 -1.70
C ASP A 404 -21.46 -5.10 -1.70
N ALA A 405 -20.79 -4.07 -2.23
CA ALA A 405 -21.40 -2.76 -2.43
C ALA A 405 -22.65 -2.86 -3.31
N LEU A 406 -22.58 -3.64 -4.39
CA LEU A 406 -23.73 -3.89 -5.27
C LEU A 406 -24.89 -4.59 -4.54
N ARG A 407 -24.60 -5.46 -3.55
CA ARG A 407 -25.63 -6.09 -2.71
C ARG A 407 -26.26 -5.07 -1.78
N VAL A 408 -25.45 -4.32 -1.05
CA VAL A 408 -25.92 -3.29 -0.08
C VAL A 408 -26.73 -2.19 -0.77
N ILE A 409 -26.36 -1.81 -2.00
CA ILE A 409 -27.08 -0.81 -2.79
C ILE A 409 -28.33 -1.39 -3.49
N GLY A 410 -28.53 -2.72 -3.41
CA GLY A 410 -29.70 -3.39 -3.96
C GLY A 410 -29.68 -3.57 -5.48
N VAL A 411 -28.50 -3.53 -6.11
CA VAL A 411 -28.32 -3.76 -7.56
C VAL A 411 -28.32 -5.26 -7.88
N ILE A 412 -27.81 -6.09 -6.97
CA ILE A 412 -27.72 -7.54 -7.15
C ILE A 412 -28.33 -8.29 -5.95
N ALA A 413 -28.67 -9.55 -6.16
CA ALA A 413 -29.26 -10.40 -5.12
C ALA A 413 -28.31 -10.66 -3.94
N HIS A 414 -28.88 -10.91 -2.76
CA HIS A 414 -28.14 -11.05 -1.51
C HIS A 414 -27.62 -12.47 -1.26
N ASP A 415 -27.76 -13.39 -2.20
CA ASP A 415 -27.26 -14.76 -2.04
C ASP A 415 -25.76 -14.88 -2.37
N GLU A 416 -25.13 -15.93 -1.81
CA GLU A 416 -23.69 -16.18 -1.96
C GLU A 416 -23.31 -16.56 -3.40
N GLN A 417 -24.19 -17.25 -4.14
CA GLN A 417 -23.92 -17.65 -5.52
C GLN A 417 -23.81 -16.45 -6.45
N THR A 418 -24.70 -15.47 -6.28
CA THR A 418 -24.65 -14.19 -7.00
C THR A 418 -23.38 -13.43 -6.64
N ARG A 419 -23.02 -13.35 -5.34
CA ARG A 419 -21.77 -12.69 -4.91
C ARG A 419 -20.55 -13.32 -5.58
N ASP A 420 -20.42 -14.64 -5.52
CA ASP A 420 -19.26 -15.34 -6.09
C ASP A 420 -19.16 -15.20 -7.62
N ARG A 421 -20.30 -15.17 -8.31
CA ARG A 421 -20.36 -14.87 -9.75
C ARG A 421 -19.84 -13.47 -10.05
N TRP A 422 -20.28 -12.46 -9.30
CA TRP A 422 -19.85 -11.08 -9.49
C TRP A 422 -18.39 -10.87 -9.13
N ILE A 423 -17.90 -11.48 -8.04
CA ILE A 423 -16.46 -11.48 -7.72
C ILE A 423 -15.66 -12.02 -8.91
N ARG A 424 -16.07 -13.14 -9.52
CA ARG A 424 -15.37 -13.70 -10.68
C ARG A 424 -15.36 -12.76 -11.90
N ILE A 425 -16.50 -12.14 -12.21
CA ILE A 425 -16.61 -11.17 -13.32
C ILE A 425 -15.70 -9.97 -13.06
N LEU A 426 -15.81 -9.35 -11.89
CA LEU A 426 -15.06 -8.15 -11.52
C LEU A 426 -13.55 -8.42 -11.42
N SER A 427 -13.15 -9.59 -10.93
CA SER A 427 -11.75 -10.06 -10.95
C SER A 427 -11.16 -10.12 -12.36
N GLY A 428 -11.98 -10.41 -13.39
CA GLY A 428 -11.55 -10.38 -14.79
C GLY A 428 -11.55 -8.96 -15.38
N VAL A 429 -12.50 -8.12 -14.98
CA VAL A 429 -12.70 -6.77 -15.55
C VAL A 429 -11.76 -5.72 -14.98
N PHE A 430 -11.55 -5.71 -13.65
CA PHE A 430 -10.82 -4.63 -12.99
C PHE A 430 -9.36 -4.48 -13.39
N PRO A 431 -8.55 -5.55 -13.58
CA PRO A 431 -7.19 -5.38 -14.07
C PRO A 431 -7.15 -4.73 -15.46
N ILE A 432 -8.10 -5.07 -16.33
CA ILE A 432 -8.23 -4.46 -17.68
C ILE A 432 -8.61 -2.98 -17.57
N LEU A 433 -9.56 -2.66 -16.69
CA LEU A 433 -9.94 -1.28 -16.41
C LEU A 433 -8.74 -0.45 -15.93
N CYS A 434 -7.88 -1.00 -15.08
CA CYS A 434 -6.68 -0.31 -14.62
C CYS A 434 -5.75 0.07 -15.78
N VAL A 435 -5.56 -0.83 -16.75
CA VAL A 435 -4.74 -0.52 -17.95
C VAL A 435 -5.39 0.50 -18.85
N VAL A 436 -6.71 0.43 -19.04
CA VAL A 436 -7.44 1.46 -19.79
C VAL A 436 -7.23 2.84 -19.13
N ILE A 437 -7.32 2.91 -17.80
CA ILE A 437 -7.04 4.15 -17.06
C ILE A 437 -5.58 4.58 -17.24
N PHE A 438 -4.62 3.67 -17.14
CA PHE A 438 -3.20 3.97 -17.34
C PHE A 438 -2.92 4.57 -18.72
N ILE A 439 -3.45 3.95 -19.78
CA ILE A 439 -3.25 4.42 -21.16
C ILE A 439 -3.94 5.76 -21.39
N ALA A 440 -5.13 5.97 -20.82
CA ALA A 440 -5.85 7.23 -20.94
C ALA A 440 -5.22 8.37 -20.12
N PHE A 441 -4.62 8.04 -18.97
CA PHE A 441 -4.04 9.00 -18.03
C PHE A 441 -2.67 8.51 -17.53
N PRO A 442 -1.58 8.71 -18.30
CA PRO A 442 -0.23 8.25 -17.96
C PRO A 442 0.44 9.15 -16.91
N ALA A 443 -0.24 9.42 -15.79
CA ALA A 443 0.26 10.22 -14.67
C ALA A 443 0.12 9.47 -13.33
N PRO A 444 0.92 8.40 -13.08
CA PRO A 444 0.77 7.54 -11.91
C PRO A 444 0.75 8.28 -10.57
N ALA A 445 1.64 9.26 -10.38
CA ALA A 445 1.73 10.04 -9.15
C ALA A 445 0.44 10.83 -8.85
N GLN A 446 -0.22 11.39 -9.87
CA GLN A 446 -1.47 12.12 -9.69
C GLN A 446 -2.62 11.17 -9.32
N LEU A 447 -2.68 10.00 -9.96
CA LEU A 447 -3.70 8.99 -9.66
C LEU A 447 -3.56 8.44 -8.22
N VAL A 448 -2.32 8.22 -7.77
CA VAL A 448 -2.00 7.87 -6.38
C VAL A 448 -2.44 8.97 -5.42
N LEU A 449 -2.16 10.25 -5.74
CA LEU A 449 -2.53 11.40 -4.90
C LEU A 449 -4.06 11.53 -4.74
N ILE A 450 -4.81 11.44 -5.83
CA ILE A 450 -6.28 11.52 -5.82
C ILE A 450 -6.88 10.40 -4.96
N SER A 451 -6.36 9.17 -5.08
CA SER A 451 -6.74 8.06 -4.22
C SER A 451 -6.38 8.33 -2.75
N GLY A 452 -5.17 8.78 -2.46
CA GLY A 452 -4.72 9.11 -1.12
C GLY A 452 -5.60 10.16 -0.44
N ILE A 453 -6.04 11.18 -1.19
CA ILE A 453 -7.00 12.19 -0.71
C ILE A 453 -8.34 11.54 -0.36
N ALA A 454 -8.93 10.77 -1.27
CA ALA A 454 -10.23 10.14 -1.03
C ALA A 454 -10.18 9.15 0.15
N GLN A 455 -9.08 8.42 0.29
CA GLN A 455 -8.85 7.54 1.44
C GLN A 455 -8.67 8.32 2.74
N GLY A 456 -7.91 9.41 2.71
CA GLY A 456 -7.71 10.28 3.87
C GLY A 456 -9.04 10.81 4.44
N VAL A 457 -9.97 11.18 3.58
CA VAL A 457 -11.32 11.63 3.97
C VAL A 457 -12.19 10.48 4.50
N MET A 458 -11.98 9.24 4.03
CA MET A 458 -12.68 8.05 4.55
C MET A 458 -12.21 7.66 5.96
N LEU A 459 -10.95 7.93 6.33
CA LEU A 459 -10.38 7.51 7.62
C LEU A 459 -11.20 7.98 8.85
N PRO A 460 -11.55 9.27 9.02
CA PRO A 460 -12.40 9.70 10.13
C PRO A 460 -13.74 8.94 10.21
N MET A 461 -14.32 8.60 9.05
CA MET A 461 -15.58 7.88 8.97
C MET A 461 -15.43 6.43 9.46
N LEU A 462 -14.34 5.77 9.07
CA LEU A 462 -13.99 4.43 9.54
C LEU A 462 -13.61 4.41 11.03
N ALA A 463 -12.95 5.46 11.52
CA ALA A 463 -12.68 5.62 12.95
C ALA A 463 -13.98 5.68 13.77
N ALA A 464 -14.95 6.48 13.32
CA ALA A 464 -16.26 6.54 13.95
C ALA A 464 -17.00 5.19 13.89
N ALA A 465 -16.90 4.48 12.77
CA ALA A 465 -17.46 3.14 12.63
C ALA A 465 -16.79 2.13 13.59
N ALA A 466 -15.47 2.16 13.74
CA ALA A 466 -14.74 1.30 14.69
C ALA A 466 -15.19 1.55 16.14
N LEU A 467 -15.32 2.83 16.53
CA LEU A 467 -15.88 3.21 17.85
C LEU A 467 -17.33 2.73 18.00
N PHE A 468 -18.16 2.86 16.94
CA PHE A 468 -19.53 2.36 16.95
C PHE A 468 -19.57 0.84 17.15
N PHE A 469 -18.74 0.07 16.44
CA PHE A 469 -18.67 -1.38 16.62
C PHE A 469 -18.22 -1.75 18.03
N ARG A 470 -17.19 -1.08 18.53
CA ARG A 470 -16.68 -1.26 19.89
C ARG A 470 -17.76 -1.06 20.95
N TYR A 471 -18.52 0.04 20.89
CA TYR A 471 -19.43 0.43 21.98
C TYR A 471 -20.89 0.02 21.78
N LYS A 472 -21.32 -0.33 20.56
CA LYS A 472 -22.72 -0.66 20.24
C LYS A 472 -22.92 -2.06 19.68
N ARG A 473 -21.86 -2.73 19.20
CA ARG A 473 -21.94 -4.06 18.59
C ARG A 473 -21.05 -5.12 19.23
N SER A 474 -20.36 -4.79 20.33
CA SER A 474 -19.62 -5.78 21.11
C SER A 474 -20.56 -6.78 21.79
N VAL A 475 -20.04 -7.98 22.02
CA VAL A 475 -20.73 -9.05 22.78
C VAL A 475 -20.17 -9.09 24.20
N GLU A 476 -21.06 -9.15 25.18
CA GLU A 476 -20.71 -9.22 26.60
C GLU A 476 -19.79 -10.42 26.89
N GLY A 477 -18.66 -10.13 27.54
CA GLY A 477 -17.61 -11.09 27.86
C GLY A 477 -16.53 -11.27 26.78
N LEU A 478 -16.68 -10.62 25.61
CA LEU A 478 -15.65 -10.56 24.57
C LEU A 478 -15.09 -9.14 24.37
N GLU A 479 -15.52 -8.19 25.19
CA GLU A 479 -15.13 -6.79 25.15
C GLU A 479 -13.65 -6.60 25.53
N PRO A 480 -12.90 -5.74 24.81
CA PRO A 480 -11.55 -5.41 25.22
C PRO A 480 -11.55 -4.53 26.47
N GLY A 481 -10.39 -4.40 27.11
CA GLY A 481 -10.25 -3.63 28.35
C GLY A 481 -10.16 -2.11 28.11
N LYS A 482 -10.17 -1.33 29.20
CA LYS A 482 -10.11 0.15 29.13
C LYS A 482 -8.85 0.69 28.46
N THR A 483 -7.71 0.02 28.61
CA THR A 483 -6.46 0.42 27.91
C THR A 483 -6.62 0.37 26.41
N TRP A 484 -7.36 -0.62 25.89
CA TRP A 484 -7.67 -0.72 24.48
C TRP A 484 -8.52 0.45 24.00
N ASP A 485 -9.51 0.85 24.80
CA ASP A 485 -10.36 2.00 24.50
C ASP A 485 -9.54 3.27 24.35
N VAL A 486 -8.54 3.50 25.22
CA VAL A 486 -7.63 4.65 25.12
C VAL A 486 -6.92 4.65 23.76
N PHE A 487 -6.32 3.52 23.36
CA PHE A 487 -5.61 3.44 22.08
C PHE A 487 -6.54 3.52 20.87
N LEU A 488 -7.75 2.98 20.95
CA LEU A 488 -8.76 3.12 19.90
C LEU A 488 -9.20 4.57 19.75
N TRP A 489 -9.39 5.31 20.85
CA TRP A 489 -9.67 6.75 20.80
C TRP A 489 -8.49 7.55 20.25
N LEU A 490 -7.26 7.23 20.64
CA LEU A 490 -6.07 7.86 20.05
C LEU A 490 -5.98 7.61 18.54
N SER A 491 -6.29 6.38 18.10
CA SER A 491 -6.42 6.02 16.68
C SER A 491 -7.48 6.87 15.98
N ALA A 492 -8.66 6.97 16.58
CA ALA A 492 -9.76 7.74 16.02
C ALA A 492 -9.44 9.24 15.92
N VAL A 493 -8.79 9.83 16.93
CA VAL A 493 -8.34 11.22 16.92
C VAL A 493 -7.29 11.43 15.84
N ALA A 494 -6.31 10.55 15.72
CA ALA A 494 -5.28 10.66 14.69
C ALA A 494 -5.88 10.60 13.28
N MET A 495 -6.77 9.64 13.03
CA MET A 495 -7.50 9.50 11.76
C MET A 495 -8.40 10.71 11.47
N LEU A 496 -9.04 11.29 12.50
CA LEU A 496 -9.84 12.51 12.38
C LEU A 496 -8.98 13.70 11.97
N VAL A 497 -7.89 13.95 12.69
CA VAL A 497 -6.95 15.06 12.41
C VAL A 497 -6.45 14.98 10.97
N THR A 498 -6.07 13.78 10.52
CA THR A 498 -5.53 13.62 9.17
C THR A 498 -6.59 13.76 8.10
N GLY A 499 -7.79 13.22 8.29
CA GLY A 499 -8.86 13.40 7.30
C GLY A 499 -9.37 14.83 7.21
N VAL A 500 -9.51 15.53 8.34
CA VAL A 500 -9.87 16.96 8.36
C VAL A 500 -8.79 17.78 7.63
N TRP A 501 -7.52 17.51 7.90
CA TRP A 501 -6.44 18.19 7.20
C TRP A 501 -6.44 17.91 5.70
N THR A 502 -6.64 16.67 5.29
CA THR A 502 -6.74 16.31 3.87
C THR A 502 -7.80 17.14 3.16
N VAL A 503 -8.97 17.36 3.79
CA VAL A 503 -10.00 18.25 3.26
C VAL A 503 -9.50 19.69 3.19
N VAL A 504 -8.93 20.22 4.27
CA VAL A 504 -8.42 21.60 4.32
C VAL A 504 -7.36 21.84 3.25
N ALA A 505 -6.39 20.94 3.11
CA ALA A 505 -5.29 21.04 2.16
C ALA A 505 -5.73 21.00 0.69
N VAL A 506 -6.87 20.36 0.40
CA VAL A 506 -7.46 20.33 -0.94
C VAL A 506 -8.26 21.60 -1.24
N LEU A 507 -8.82 22.25 -0.21
CA LEU A 507 -9.64 23.45 -0.35
C LEU A 507 -8.82 24.77 -0.27
N SER A 508 -7.62 24.73 0.30
CA SER A 508 -6.70 25.87 0.44
C SER A 508 -5.70 25.93 -0.72
#